data_AF-A0A7S2JIS0-F1
#
_entry.id   AF-A0A7S2JIS0-F1
#
_cell.length_a   1.000
_cell.length_b   1.000
_cell.length_c   1.000
_cell.angle_alpha   90.00
_cell.angle_beta   90.00
_cell.angle_gamma   90.00
#
_symmetry.space_group_name_H-M   'P 1'
#
loop_
_entity.id
_entity.type
_entity.pdbx_description
1 polymer ?
#
loop_
_entity_poly.entity_id
_entity_poly.type
_entity_poly.pdbx_seq_one_letter_code
_entity_poly.pdbx_strand_id
1 'polypeptide(L)'
;IVTRMSALQDIASMDILCSDKTGTLTTAKMSINLDLIWPAAKTGFEQVLGHYPRRLTPEQALKEQQKLLLMMAVMSANADKKDDAIDGAVLRAFERASKEWGDEYTKSKSGYEQVALTGFNPEVKRTVATIACGGRKLIVAKGLASKVMDTAAGGADSGALQWKCEDCTDPDFAN
;
A
#
# COMPACT_ATOMS: atom_id res chain seq x y z
N ILE A 1 4.60 -34.89 8.58
CA ILE A 1 5.60 -35.96 8.82
C ILE A 1 5.86 -36.00 10.33
N VAL A 2 5.62 -37.13 11.01
CA VAL A 2 5.98 -37.29 12.43
C VAL A 2 7.42 -37.77 12.48
N THR A 3 8.31 -36.95 13.01
CA THR A 3 9.76 -37.24 13.04
C THR A 3 10.19 -37.91 14.34
N ARG A 4 9.34 -37.92 15.37
CA ARG A 4 9.59 -38.53 16.69
C ARG A 4 8.35 -39.26 17.17
N MET A 5 8.46 -40.56 17.44
CA MET A 5 7.31 -41.38 17.87
C MET A 5 6.75 -40.97 19.25
N SER A 6 7.59 -40.41 20.13
CA SER A 6 7.13 -39.87 21.43
C SER A 6 6.17 -38.68 21.29
N ALA A 7 6.25 -37.93 20.18
CA ALA A 7 5.40 -36.78 19.95
C ALA A 7 3.90 -37.13 19.85
N LEU A 8 3.56 -38.39 19.59
CA LEU A 8 2.17 -38.89 19.61
C LEU A 8 1.57 -38.93 21.02
N GLN A 9 2.38 -39.25 22.02
CA GLN A 9 1.92 -39.24 23.41
C GLN A 9 1.84 -37.81 23.92
N ASP A 10 2.87 -37.00 23.63
CA ASP A 10 2.94 -35.60 24.05
C ASP A 10 1.75 -34.77 23.49
N ILE A 11 1.38 -34.96 22.22
CA ILE A 11 0.24 -34.25 21.62
C ILE A 11 -1.11 -34.72 22.17
N ALA A 12 -1.21 -35.98 22.61
CA ALA A 12 -2.43 -36.53 23.18
C ALA A 12 -2.69 -36.04 24.61
N SER A 13 -1.65 -35.61 25.33
CA SER A 13 -1.74 -35.06 26.69
C SER A 13 -1.65 -33.53 26.76
N MET A 14 -1.82 -32.82 25.63
CA MET A 14 -1.55 -31.39 25.57
C MET A 14 -2.77 -30.55 26.00
N ASP A 15 -2.64 -29.77 27.07
CA ASP A 15 -3.71 -28.88 27.57
C ASP A 15 -3.63 -27.44 27.00
N ILE A 16 -2.44 -27.00 26.57
CA ILE A 16 -2.20 -25.64 26.07
C ILE A 16 -1.47 -25.70 24.73
N LEU A 17 -2.02 -25.03 23.72
CA LEU A 17 -1.39 -24.83 22.43
C LEU A 17 -0.95 -23.37 22.28
N CYS A 18 0.36 -23.13 22.26
CA CYS A 18 0.92 -21.85 21.84
C CYS A 18 1.12 -21.87 20.32
N SER A 19 0.18 -21.28 19.59
CA SER A 19 0.28 -21.17 18.12
C SER A 19 0.86 -19.83 17.73
N ASP A 20 1.81 -19.84 16.79
CA ASP A 20 2.16 -18.62 16.07
C ASP A 20 1.02 -18.21 15.11
N LYS A 21 0.95 -16.92 14.75
CA LYS A 21 -0.09 -16.40 13.86
C LYS A 21 0.31 -16.49 12.38
N THR A 22 1.49 -16.01 12.04
CA THR A 22 1.89 -15.80 10.64
C THR A 22 2.54 -17.08 10.11
N GLY A 23 1.96 -17.70 9.09
CA GLY A 23 2.46 -18.98 8.55
C GLY A 23 1.90 -20.22 9.24
N THR A 24 1.18 -20.08 10.37
CA THR A 24 0.39 -21.18 10.99
C THR A 24 -1.11 -20.91 10.87
N LEU A 25 -1.62 -19.84 11.49
CA LEU A 25 -3.05 -19.49 11.41
C LEU A 25 -3.40 -18.74 10.11
N THR A 26 -2.44 -17.99 9.56
CA THR A 26 -2.63 -17.18 8.35
C THR A 26 -1.61 -17.54 7.28
N THR A 27 -2.00 -17.41 6.01
CA THR A 27 -1.19 -17.81 4.86
C THR A 27 -0.08 -16.82 4.49
N ALA A 28 0.13 -15.77 5.32
CA ALA A 28 1.00 -14.63 5.03
C ALA A 28 0.72 -13.96 3.65
N LYS A 29 -0.46 -14.20 3.07
CA LYS A 29 -0.92 -13.62 1.81
C LYS A 29 -1.99 -12.60 2.11
N MET A 30 -1.66 -11.33 1.98
CA MET A 30 -2.63 -10.25 2.10
C MET A 30 -3.38 -10.04 0.78
N SER A 31 -4.61 -9.54 0.88
CA SER A 31 -5.43 -9.09 -0.23
C SER A 31 -6.06 -7.75 0.11
N ILE A 32 -6.26 -6.91 -0.89
CA ILE A 32 -6.95 -5.63 -0.75
C ILE A 32 -8.39 -5.81 -1.20
N ASN A 33 -9.35 -5.42 -0.35
CA ASN A 33 -10.74 -5.29 -0.76
C ASN A 33 -10.88 -4.00 -1.59
N LEU A 34 -11.28 -4.14 -2.86
CA LEU A 34 -11.36 -3.03 -3.80
C LEU A 34 -12.48 -2.04 -3.45
N ASP A 35 -13.51 -2.50 -2.74
CA ASP A 35 -14.63 -1.68 -2.28
C ASP A 35 -14.29 -0.85 -1.03
N LEU A 36 -13.21 -1.22 -0.33
CA LEU A 36 -12.77 -0.58 0.92
C LEU A 36 -11.48 0.23 0.74
N ILE A 37 -11.22 0.70 -0.47
CA ILE A 37 -10.16 1.68 -0.73
C ILE A 37 -10.69 3.06 -0.36
N TRP A 38 -10.09 3.72 0.64
CA TRP A 38 -10.58 5.00 1.15
C TRP A 38 -9.59 6.14 0.89
N PRO A 39 -9.96 7.14 0.07
CA PRO A 39 -9.18 8.37 -0.05
C PRO A 39 -9.42 9.28 1.16
N ALA A 40 -8.36 9.63 1.88
CA ALA A 40 -8.45 10.49 3.06
C ALA A 40 -8.78 11.96 2.71
N ALA A 41 -8.17 12.48 1.65
CA ALA A 41 -8.41 13.85 1.19
C ALA A 41 -9.59 13.91 0.20
N LYS A 42 -10.40 14.97 0.27
CA LYS A 42 -11.47 15.23 -0.71
C LYS A 42 -10.95 15.94 -1.97
N THR A 43 -9.79 16.59 -1.87
CA THR A 43 -9.16 17.45 -2.88
C THR A 43 -7.68 17.09 -3.05
N GLY A 44 -7.00 17.66 -4.04
CA GLY A 44 -5.58 17.41 -4.34
C GLY A 44 -5.35 16.38 -5.44
N PHE A 45 -6.30 15.46 -5.67
CA PHE A 45 -6.23 14.45 -6.75
C PHE A 45 -6.23 15.09 -8.15
N GLU A 46 -6.89 16.23 -8.32
CA GLU A 46 -6.87 17.03 -9.54
C GLU A 46 -5.47 17.51 -9.93
N GLN A 47 -4.59 17.73 -8.94
CA GLN A 47 -3.21 18.13 -9.18
C GLN A 47 -2.37 16.97 -9.72
N VAL A 48 -2.75 15.73 -9.39
CA VAL A 48 -2.10 14.51 -9.89
C VAL A 48 -2.60 14.16 -11.29
N LEU A 49 -3.92 14.21 -11.51
CA LEU A 49 -4.56 13.84 -12.77
C LEU A 49 -4.41 14.91 -13.86
N GLY A 50 -3.99 16.13 -13.51
CA GLY A 50 -3.81 17.25 -14.43
C GLY A 50 -5.11 17.86 -14.95
N HIS A 51 -6.22 17.11 -14.92
CA HIS A 51 -7.58 17.55 -15.17
C HIS A 51 -8.56 16.72 -14.33
N TYR A 52 -9.56 17.37 -13.75
CA TYR A 52 -10.77 16.69 -13.30
C TYR A 52 -11.81 16.79 -14.43
N PRO A 53 -12.53 15.71 -14.81
CA PRO A 53 -13.64 15.86 -15.74
C PRO A 53 -14.63 16.87 -15.13
N ARG A 54 -15.00 17.90 -15.90
CA ARG A 54 -15.78 19.05 -15.38
C ARG A 54 -17.19 18.70 -14.86
N ARG A 55 -17.63 17.44 -14.94
CA ARG A 55 -18.91 16.95 -14.39
C ARG A 55 -18.82 15.47 -14.02
N LEU A 56 -18.32 15.16 -12.82
CA LEU A 56 -18.50 13.84 -12.20
C LEU A 56 -19.53 13.95 -11.07
N THR A 57 -20.35 12.91 -10.88
CA THR A 57 -21.12 12.76 -9.65
C THR A 57 -20.17 12.44 -8.48
N PRO A 58 -20.59 12.63 -7.21
CA PRO A 58 -19.77 12.27 -6.05
C PRO A 58 -19.31 10.81 -6.04
N GLU A 59 -20.12 9.89 -6.54
CA GLU A 59 -19.79 8.45 -6.63
C GLU A 59 -18.71 8.18 -7.69
N GLN A 60 -18.84 8.81 -8.86
CA GLN A 60 -17.83 8.69 -9.92
C GLN A 60 -16.51 9.32 -9.49
N ALA A 61 -16.59 10.47 -8.82
CA ALA A 61 -15.45 11.15 -8.21
C ALA A 61 -14.69 10.24 -7.25
N LEU A 62 -15.41 9.61 -6.31
CA LEU A 62 -14.83 8.66 -5.36
C LEU A 62 -14.16 7.48 -6.09
N LYS A 63 -14.80 6.92 -7.11
CA LYS A 63 -14.23 5.79 -7.87
C LYS A 63 -12.93 6.17 -8.58
N GLU A 64 -12.84 7.37 -9.15
CA GLU A 64 -11.60 7.87 -9.78
C GLU A 64 -10.48 8.10 -8.74
N GLN A 65 -10.82 8.60 -7.55
CA GLN A 65 -9.85 8.72 -6.45
C GLN A 65 -9.34 7.35 -5.99
N GLN A 66 -10.23 6.35 -5.87
CA GLN A 66 -9.86 4.97 -5.53
C GLN A 66 -8.93 4.35 -6.58
N LYS A 67 -9.27 4.52 -7.87
CA LYS A 67 -8.43 4.09 -9.00
C LYS A 67 -7.03 4.68 -8.91
N LEU A 68 -6.94 5.99 -8.68
CA LEU A 68 -5.67 6.69 -8.58
C LEU A 68 -4.86 6.23 -7.37
N LEU A 69 -5.49 6.07 -6.20
CA LEU A 69 -4.82 5.60 -5.00
C LEU A 69 -4.21 4.21 -5.18
N LEU A 70 -4.96 3.29 -5.80
CA LEU A 70 -4.43 1.96 -6.14
C LEU A 70 -3.28 2.06 -7.16
N MET A 71 -3.39 2.93 -8.17
CA MET A 71 -2.31 3.16 -9.14
C MET A 71 -1.03 3.64 -8.44
N MET A 72 -1.14 4.61 -7.53
CA MET A 72 0.01 5.12 -6.77
C MET A 72 0.64 4.05 -5.86
N ALA A 73 -0.18 3.19 -5.26
CA ALA A 73 0.31 2.04 -4.50
C ALA A 73 1.11 1.06 -5.37
N VAL A 74 0.63 0.78 -6.59
CA VAL A 74 1.32 -0.07 -7.58
C VAL A 74 2.64 0.56 -8.03
N MET A 75 2.62 1.85 -8.33
CA MET A 75 3.80 2.60 -8.77
C MET A 75 4.83 2.82 -7.67
N SER A 76 4.49 2.55 -6.41
CA SER A 76 5.43 2.51 -5.28
C SER A 76 5.74 1.10 -4.80
N ALA A 77 5.21 0.05 -5.45
CA ALA A 77 5.58 -1.33 -5.19
C ALA A 77 6.89 -1.72 -5.87
N ASN A 78 7.65 -2.59 -5.22
CA ASN A 78 8.82 -3.20 -5.83
C ASN A 78 8.37 -4.41 -6.64
N ALA A 79 8.46 -4.32 -7.97
CA ALA A 79 8.03 -5.38 -8.88
C ALA A 79 8.83 -6.68 -8.73
N ASP A 80 10.04 -6.62 -8.18
CA ASP A 80 10.93 -7.76 -7.97
C ASP A 80 10.66 -8.48 -6.64
N LYS A 81 9.90 -7.86 -5.72
CA LYS A 81 9.52 -8.43 -4.42
C LYS A 81 8.07 -8.90 -4.40
N LYS A 82 7.66 -9.69 -5.38
CA LYS A 82 6.28 -10.22 -5.47
C LYS A 82 5.89 -11.12 -4.29
N ASP A 83 6.89 -11.68 -3.61
CA ASP A 83 6.72 -12.49 -2.40
C ASP A 83 6.55 -11.68 -1.12
N ASP A 84 6.79 -10.35 -1.16
CA ASP A 84 6.43 -9.48 -0.05
C ASP A 84 4.90 -9.43 0.10
N ALA A 85 4.43 -9.59 1.34
CA ALA A 85 3.00 -9.72 1.62
C ALA A 85 2.22 -8.47 1.19
N ILE A 86 2.82 -7.28 1.30
CA ILE A 86 2.19 -5.99 1.00
C ILE A 86 2.31 -5.68 -0.49
N ASP A 87 3.52 -5.71 -1.05
CA ASP A 87 3.71 -5.43 -2.49
C ASP A 87 2.96 -6.43 -3.36
N GLY A 88 3.03 -7.72 -3.02
CA GLY A 88 2.26 -8.76 -3.69
C GLY A 88 0.75 -8.52 -3.59
N ALA A 89 0.25 -8.03 -2.45
CA ALA A 89 -1.17 -7.73 -2.29
C ALA A 89 -1.62 -6.58 -3.21
N VAL A 90 -0.81 -5.53 -3.33
CA VAL A 90 -1.07 -4.39 -4.21
C VAL A 90 -1.07 -4.82 -5.68
N LEU A 91 -0.08 -5.60 -6.10
CA LEU A 91 0.01 -6.09 -7.48
C LEU A 91 -1.18 -6.99 -7.85
N ARG A 92 -1.55 -7.93 -6.97
CA ARG A 92 -2.75 -8.77 -7.16
C ARG A 92 -4.04 -7.95 -7.15
N ALA A 93 -4.10 -6.89 -6.34
CA ALA A 93 -5.24 -5.98 -6.33
C ALA A 93 -5.36 -5.23 -7.66
N PHE A 94 -4.25 -4.78 -8.24
CA PHE A 94 -4.23 -4.16 -9.56
C PHE A 94 -4.67 -5.12 -10.66
N GLU A 95 -4.23 -6.38 -10.63
CA GLU A 95 -4.68 -7.41 -11.59
C GLU A 95 -6.20 -7.67 -11.49
N ARG A 96 -6.74 -7.70 -10.27
CA ARG A 96 -8.20 -7.81 -10.05
C ARG A 96 -8.94 -6.57 -10.53
N ALA A 97 -8.45 -5.39 -10.16
CA ALA A 97 -9.02 -4.11 -10.57
C ALA A 97 -8.99 -3.93 -12.10
N SER A 98 -7.96 -4.41 -12.78
CA SER A 98 -7.85 -4.40 -14.25
C SER A 98 -8.98 -5.19 -14.91
N LYS A 99 -9.45 -6.27 -14.28
CA LYS A 99 -10.58 -7.09 -14.76
C LYS A 99 -11.93 -6.46 -14.41
N GLU A 100 -12.05 -5.87 -13.22
CA GLU A 100 -13.32 -5.34 -12.69
C GLU A 100 -13.63 -3.92 -13.22
N TRP A 101 -12.63 -3.06 -13.32
CA TRP A 101 -12.79 -1.64 -13.68
C TRP A 101 -12.52 -1.36 -15.17
N GLY A 102 -12.14 -2.40 -15.93
CA GLY A 102 -12.03 -2.37 -17.39
C GLY A 102 -10.67 -1.94 -17.95
N ASP A 103 -10.52 -2.14 -19.26
CA ASP A 103 -9.26 -1.94 -19.99
C ASP A 103 -8.72 -0.51 -19.95
N GLU A 104 -9.59 0.49 -19.82
CA GLU A 104 -9.18 1.89 -19.71
C GLU A 104 -8.28 2.10 -18.48
N TYR A 105 -8.67 1.52 -17.34
CA TYR A 105 -7.86 1.58 -16.12
C TYR A 105 -6.50 0.90 -16.33
N THR A 106 -6.49 -0.29 -16.92
CA THR A 106 -5.26 -1.03 -17.23
C THR A 106 -4.33 -0.23 -18.13
N LYS A 107 -4.87 0.37 -19.20
CA LYS A 107 -4.12 1.19 -20.15
C LYS A 107 -3.58 2.47 -19.52
N SER A 108 -4.32 3.05 -18.56
CA SER A 108 -3.89 4.27 -17.86
C SER A 108 -2.54 4.11 -17.15
N LYS A 109 -2.17 2.88 -16.76
CA LYS A 109 -0.85 2.59 -16.16
C LYS A 109 0.32 3.05 -17.03
N SER A 110 0.18 2.99 -18.35
CA SER A 110 1.24 3.42 -19.29
C SER A 110 1.57 4.91 -19.21
N GLY A 111 0.69 5.73 -18.63
CA GLY A 111 0.94 7.15 -18.38
C GLY A 111 1.83 7.43 -17.17
N TYR A 112 2.19 6.40 -16.39
CA TYR A 112 3.00 6.52 -15.18
C TYR A 112 4.31 5.75 -15.33
N GLU A 113 5.42 6.40 -14.98
CA GLU A 113 6.75 5.81 -15.00
C GLU A 113 7.38 5.90 -13.62
N GLN A 114 7.80 4.77 -13.03
CA GLN A 114 8.58 4.76 -11.79
C GLN A 114 10.03 5.11 -12.13
N VAL A 115 10.44 6.34 -11.83
CA VAL A 115 11.79 6.87 -12.14
C VAL A 115 12.81 6.43 -11.09
N ALA A 116 12.39 6.39 -9.83
CA ALA A 116 13.24 5.98 -8.72
C ALA A 116 12.42 5.32 -7.62
N LEU A 117 13.04 4.38 -6.90
CA LEU A 117 12.44 3.69 -5.77
C LEU A 117 13.46 3.54 -4.64
N THR A 118 13.16 4.14 -3.50
CA THR A 118 13.86 3.87 -2.24
C THR A 118 13.04 2.85 -1.46
N GLY A 119 13.55 1.62 -1.37
CA GLY A 119 12.86 0.51 -0.73
C GLY A 119 12.70 0.67 0.79
N PHE A 120 11.89 -0.20 1.39
CA PHE A 120 11.62 -0.21 2.82
C PHE A 120 12.90 -0.43 3.65
N ASN A 121 13.06 0.38 4.70
CA ASN A 121 14.07 0.23 5.75
C ASN A 121 13.36 0.17 7.13
N PRO A 122 13.67 -0.79 8.03
CA PRO A 122 13.08 -0.89 9.37
C PRO A 122 13.17 0.37 10.24
N GLU A 123 14.17 1.23 10.03
CA GLU A 123 14.31 2.51 10.73
C GLU A 123 13.29 3.54 10.22
N VAL A 124 13.24 3.71 8.90
CA VAL A 124 12.49 4.75 8.19
C VAL A 124 11.01 4.34 8.00
N LYS A 125 10.73 3.02 8.01
CA LYS A 125 9.42 2.35 7.96
C LYS A 125 8.52 2.76 6.79
N ARG A 126 9.10 3.23 5.69
CA ARG A 126 8.40 3.59 4.45
C ARG A 126 9.25 3.28 3.22
N THR A 127 8.57 3.10 2.10
CA THR A 127 9.10 3.05 0.73
C THR A 127 8.72 4.36 0.06
N VAL A 128 9.65 4.96 -0.70
CA VAL A 128 9.40 6.21 -1.43
C VAL A 128 9.73 6.03 -2.90
N ALA A 129 8.76 6.33 -3.76
CA ALA A 129 8.90 6.27 -5.20
C ALA A 129 8.82 7.68 -5.81
N THR A 130 9.63 7.94 -6.83
CA THR A 130 9.47 9.08 -7.72
C THR A 130 8.78 8.61 -8.99
N ILE A 131 7.63 9.19 -9.31
CA ILE A 131 6.80 8.81 -10.46
C ILE A 131 6.75 9.97 -11.45
N ALA A 132 7.10 9.74 -12.71
CA ALA A 132 6.85 10.69 -13.78
C ALA A 132 5.47 10.42 -14.40
N CYS A 133 4.67 11.47 -14.56
CA CYS A 133 3.35 11.42 -15.19
C CYS A 133 2.96 12.80 -15.72
N GLY A 134 2.51 12.89 -16.97
CA GLY A 134 2.00 14.14 -17.55
C GLY A 134 2.98 15.32 -17.48
N GLY A 135 4.27 15.06 -17.66
CA GLY A 135 5.34 16.07 -17.58
C GLY A 135 5.70 16.53 -16.16
N ARG A 136 5.11 15.93 -15.12
CA ARG A 136 5.39 16.22 -13.70
C ARG A 136 6.10 15.05 -13.05
N LYS A 137 6.75 15.32 -11.92
CA LYS A 137 7.28 14.30 -11.01
C LYS A 137 6.49 14.34 -9.71
N LEU A 138 6.03 13.17 -9.27
CA LEU A 138 5.32 12.97 -8.02
C LEU A 138 6.21 12.16 -7.08
N ILE A 139 6.19 12.53 -5.80
CA ILE A 139 6.76 11.71 -4.74
C ILE A 139 5.62 10.94 -4.10
N VAL A 140 5.70 9.62 -4.09
CA VAL A 140 4.71 8.74 -3.50
C VAL A 140 5.37 7.91 -2.42
N ALA A 141 4.83 7.98 -1.21
CA ALA A 141 5.30 7.21 -0.07
C ALA A 141 4.25 6.19 0.36
N LYS A 142 4.70 5.01 0.80
CA LYS A 142 3.86 4.02 1.48
C LYS A 142 4.62 3.38 2.64
N GLY A 143 3.93 3.00 3.70
CA GLY A 143 4.57 2.42 4.87
C GLY A 143 3.72 2.56 6.12
N LEU A 144 4.39 2.61 7.27
CA LEU A 144 3.73 2.90 8.55
C LEU A 144 3.09 4.28 8.47
N ALA A 145 1.80 4.36 8.79
CA ALA A 145 1.00 5.56 8.58
C ALA A 145 1.59 6.80 9.27
N SER A 146 1.99 6.71 10.54
CA SER A 146 2.64 7.84 11.24
C SER A 146 3.89 8.34 10.53
N LYS A 147 4.75 7.44 10.04
CA LYS A 147 5.96 7.79 9.26
C LYS A 147 5.69 8.29 7.84
N VAL A 148 4.51 8.01 7.29
CA VAL A 148 4.06 8.57 6.01
C VAL A 148 3.41 9.94 6.20
N MET A 149 2.76 10.20 7.33
CA MET A 149 2.13 11.49 7.62
C MET A 149 3.13 12.51 8.18
N ASP A 150 4.03 12.08 9.06
CA ASP A 150 5.10 12.90 9.61
C ASP A 150 6.38 12.06 9.71
N THR A 151 7.35 12.38 8.85
CA THR A 151 8.64 11.66 8.83
C THR A 151 9.42 11.78 10.13
N ALA A 152 9.16 12.82 10.93
CA ALA A 152 9.74 13.02 12.26
C ALA A 152 8.94 12.36 13.39
N ALA A 153 7.82 11.66 13.10
CA ALA A 153 7.03 10.96 14.11
C ALA A 153 7.88 9.93 14.86
N GLY A 154 7.89 10.00 16.19
CA GLY A 154 8.77 9.18 17.03
C GLY A 154 10.28 9.49 16.94
N GLY A 155 10.65 10.65 16.36
CA GLY A 155 12.02 11.10 16.16
C GLY A 155 12.43 11.18 14.68
N ALA A 156 13.35 12.09 14.36
CA ALA A 156 13.92 12.22 13.02
C ALA A 156 14.61 10.91 12.59
N ASP A 157 14.41 10.51 11.33
CA ASP A 157 15.02 9.31 10.75
C ASP A 157 16.04 9.63 9.66
N SER A 158 16.79 8.62 9.23
CA SER A 158 17.83 8.74 8.20
C SER A 158 17.29 8.87 6.77
N GLY A 159 15.99 9.07 6.56
CA GLY A 159 15.40 9.17 5.23
C GLY A 159 15.88 10.41 4.47
N ALA A 160 16.24 10.25 3.19
CA ALA A 160 16.69 11.37 2.36
C ALA A 160 15.62 12.45 2.13
N LEU A 161 14.35 12.03 2.13
CA LEU A 161 13.18 12.91 2.01
C LEU A 161 12.44 12.96 3.34
N GLN A 162 12.24 14.18 3.82
CA GLN A 162 11.54 14.50 5.06
C GLN A 162 10.37 15.43 4.72
N TRP A 163 9.21 15.19 5.34
CA TRP A 163 8.01 15.99 5.19
C TRP A 163 7.08 15.81 6.40
N LYS A 164 6.09 16.70 6.47
CA LYS A 164 4.96 16.62 7.38
C LYS A 164 3.70 17.04 6.63
N CYS A 165 2.66 16.20 6.68
CA CYS A 165 1.37 16.49 6.09
C CYS A 165 0.65 17.55 6.93
N GLU A 166 0.39 18.73 6.35
CA GLU A 166 -0.22 19.87 7.05
C GLU A 166 -1.66 19.59 7.51
N ASP A 167 -2.42 18.83 6.72
CA ASP A 167 -3.84 18.55 6.98
C ASP A 167 -4.11 17.24 7.75
N CYS A 168 -3.07 16.61 8.31
CA CYS A 168 -3.25 15.39 9.11
C CYS A 168 -3.76 15.72 10.53
N THR A 169 -5.08 15.76 10.68
CA THR A 169 -5.73 16.10 11.96
C THR A 169 -6.10 14.88 12.81
N ASP A 170 -5.99 13.68 12.24
CA ASP A 170 -6.33 12.44 12.93
C ASP A 170 -5.21 12.05 13.92
N PRO A 171 -5.50 12.01 15.24
CA PRO A 171 -4.49 11.72 16.26
C PRO A 171 -3.91 10.30 16.18
N ASP A 172 -4.60 9.33 15.55
CA ASP A 172 -4.09 7.98 15.34
C ASP A 172 -3.01 7.92 14.24
N PHE A 173 -2.97 8.94 13.39
CA PHE A 173 -1.97 9.09 12.31
C PHE A 173 -0.95 10.20 12.55
N ALA A 174 -1.27 11.15 13.44
CA ALA A 174 -0.45 12.34 13.70
C ALA A 174 0.56 12.21 14.85
N ASN A 175 0.52 11.12 15.65
CA ASN A 175 1.39 10.91 16.81
C ASN A 175 2.32 9.70 16.66
#